data_AF-A0A5E4G505-F1
#
_entry.id   AF-A0A5E4G505-F1
#
_cell.length_a   1.000
_cell.length_b   1.000
_cell.length_c   1.000
_cell.angle_alpha   90.00
_cell.angle_beta   90.00
_cell.angle_gamma   90.00
#
_symmetry.space_group_name_H-M   'P 1'
#
loop_
_entity.id
_entity.type
_entity.pdbx_description
1 polymer ?
#
loop_
_entity_poly.entity_id
_entity_poly.type
_entity_poly.pdbx_seq_one_letter_code
_entity_poly.pdbx_strand_id
1 'polypeptide(L)' 'PPTSTVCTICSMATHDIMGCPHRDSYPELVEQHVNMMNSYQRPRNDAYATHYNPGWRDHPNFKW' A
#
# COMPACT_ATOMS: atom_id res chain seq x y z
N PRO A 1 9.86 0.88 11.82
CA PRO A 1 8.92 -0.13 12.35
C PRO A 1 8.26 -0.92 11.21
N PRO A 2 8.24 -2.27 11.24
CA PRO A 2 7.29 -2.98 10.39
C PRO A 2 5.91 -2.48 10.82
N THR A 3 5.16 -1.89 9.89
CA THR A 3 3.77 -1.52 10.12
C THR A 3 3.07 -2.80 10.56
N SER A 4 2.68 -2.90 11.84
CA SER A 4 1.91 -4.03 12.33
C SER A 4 0.54 -3.99 11.67
N THR A 5 0.43 -4.60 10.49
CA THR A 5 -0.82 -4.69 9.75
C THR A 5 -1.74 -5.59 10.54
N VAL A 6 -2.89 -5.06 10.95
CA VAL A 6 -3.92 -5.85 11.60
C VAL A 6 -4.69 -6.59 10.52
N CYS A 7 -4.78 -7.90 10.63
CA CYS A 7 -5.59 -8.73 9.75
C CYS A 7 -7.07 -8.34 9.88
N THR A 8 -7.72 -7.93 8.79
CA THR A 8 -9.14 -7.55 8.81
C THR A 8 -10.09 -8.74 8.91
N ILE A 9 -9.61 -9.96 8.68
CA ILE A 9 -10.41 -11.20 8.79
C ILE A 9 -10.56 -11.64 10.26
N CYS A 10 -9.49 -11.58 11.03
CA CYS A 10 -9.46 -12.11 12.41
C CYS A 10 -9.00 -11.10 13.47
N SER A 11 -8.76 -9.85 13.08
CA SER A 11 -8.34 -8.73 13.95
C SER A 11 -7.02 -8.94 14.69
N MET A 12 -6.19 -9.89 14.26
CA MET A 12 -4.86 -10.13 14.84
C MET A 12 -3.81 -9.21 14.22
N ALA A 13 -2.92 -8.65 15.04
CA ALA A 13 -1.77 -7.85 14.58
C ALA A 13 -0.51 -8.68 14.26
N THR A 14 -0.63 -10.01 14.21
CA THR A 14 0.49 -10.93 13.98
C THR A 14 0.77 -11.21 12.51
N HIS A 15 -0.21 -10.95 11.64
CA HIS A 15 -0.16 -11.21 10.20
C HIS A 15 -1.09 -10.24 9.47
N ASP A 16 -0.87 -10.07 8.16
CA ASP A 16 -1.78 -9.34 7.28
C ASP A 16 -2.91 -10.26 6.77
N ILE A 17 -3.77 -9.75 5.89
CA ILE A 17 -4.86 -10.57 5.33
C ILE A 17 -4.37 -11.77 4.51
N MET A 18 -3.21 -11.67 3.85
CA MET A 18 -2.66 -12.73 2.99
C MET A 18 -2.13 -13.92 3.80
N GLY A 19 -1.62 -13.65 5.00
CA GLY A 19 -1.17 -14.65 5.97
C GLY A 19 -2.27 -15.25 6.83
N CYS A 20 -3.54 -14.89 6.64
CA CYS A 20 -4.61 -15.36 7.52
C CYS A 20 -4.95 -16.84 7.27
N PRO A 21 -4.97 -17.70 8.31
CA PRO A 21 -5.36 -19.10 8.14
C PRO A 21 -6.82 -19.27 7.70
N HIS A 22 -7.65 -18.24 7.90
CA HIS A 22 -9.05 -18.23 7.50
C HIS A 22 -9.29 -17.56 6.14
N ARG A 23 -8.24 -17.13 5.42
CA ARG A 23 -8.39 -16.34 4.19
C ARG A 23 -9.25 -17.03 3.13
N ASP A 24 -9.18 -18.36 3.04
CA ASP A 24 -9.89 -19.14 2.01
C ASP A 24 -11.42 -19.14 2.25
N SER A 25 -11.85 -18.85 3.49
CA SER A 25 -13.25 -18.64 3.84
C SER A 25 -13.78 -17.25 3.46
N TYR A 26 -12.89 -16.30 3.13
CA TYR A 26 -13.22 -14.91 2.84
C TYR A 26 -12.58 -14.41 1.54
N PRO A 27 -12.88 -15.05 0.39
CA PRO A 27 -12.25 -14.70 -0.89
C PRO A 27 -12.50 -13.24 -1.32
N GLU A 28 -13.69 -12.69 -1.03
CA GLU A 28 -14.03 -11.29 -1.35
C GLU A 28 -13.09 -10.29 -0.65
N LEU A 29 -12.81 -10.50 0.64
CA LEU A 29 -11.94 -9.61 1.41
C LEU A 29 -10.49 -9.68 0.89
N VAL A 30 -10.04 -10.88 0.50
CA VAL A 30 -8.72 -11.08 -0.11
C VAL A 30 -8.65 -10.37 -1.47
N GLU A 31 -9.67 -10.51 -2.31
CA GLU A 31 -9.74 -9.85 -3.62
C GLU A 31 -9.76 -8.33 -3.49
N GLN A 32 -10.56 -7.77 -2.57
CA GLN A 32 -10.58 -6.33 -2.29
C GLN A 32 -9.21 -5.82 -1.85
N HIS A 33 -8.50 -6.57 -1.01
CA HIS A 33 -7.15 -6.21 -0.62
C HIS A 33 -6.18 -6.19 -1.81
N VAL A 34 -6.20 -7.23 -2.64
CA VAL A 34 -5.36 -7.31 -3.85
C VAL A 34 -5.69 -6.17 -4.82
N ASN A 35 -6.98 -5.87 -5.02
CA ASN A 35 -7.43 -4.77 -5.88
C ASN A 35 -6.98 -3.41 -5.34
N MET A 36 -7.06 -3.18 -4.03
CA MET A 36 -6.56 -1.96 -3.39
C MET A 36 -5.05 -1.81 -3.61
N MET A 37 -4.28 -2.88 -3.42
CA MET A 37 -2.83 -2.88 -3.62
C MET A 37 -2.45 -2.64 -5.09
N ASN A 38 -3.18 -3.22 -6.04
CA ASN A 38 -2.97 -3.00 -7.48
C ASN A 38 -3.40 -1.60 -7.94
N SER A 39 -4.47 -1.04 -7.35
CA SER A 39 -4.97 0.30 -7.67
C SER A 39 -4.05 1.41 -7.16
N TYR A 40 -3.14 1.08 -6.22
CA TYR A 40 -2.14 2.00 -5.72
C TYR A 40 -1.09 2.27 -6.81
N GLN A 41 -1.39 3.22 -7.69
CA GLN A 41 -0.39 3.78 -8.58
C GLN A 41 0.51 4.68 -7.76
N ARG A 42 1.79 4.31 -7.64
CA ARG A 42 2.80 5.23 -7.13
C ARG A 42 2.78 6.49 -8.01
N PRO A 43 2.79 7.70 -7.42
CA PRO A 43 2.94 8.93 -8.19
C PRO A 43 4.18 8.79 -9.09
N ARG A 44 3.99 8.89 -10.40
CA ARG A 44 5.11 8.84 -11.34
C ARG A 44 5.88 10.13 -11.18
N ASN A 45 7.07 10.03 -10.58
CA ASN A 45 7.92 11.19 -10.32
C ASN A 45 8.66 11.66 -11.57
N ASP A 46 7.91 12.02 -12.61
CA ASP A 46 8.46 12.37 -13.91
C ASP A 46 9.13 13.74 -13.86
N ALA A 47 10.41 13.80 -14.25
CA ALA A 47 11.24 15.02 -14.33
C ALA A 47 10.63 16.14 -15.20
N TYR A 48 9.81 15.75 -16.18
CA TYR A 48 9.23 16.62 -17.20
C TYR A 48 7.71 16.77 -17.07
N ALA A 49 7.13 16.45 -15.90
CA ALA A 49 5.71 16.61 -15.66
C ALA A 49 5.30 18.10 -15.81
N THR A 50 4.25 18.36 -16.57
CA THR A 50 3.68 19.71 -16.79
C THR A 50 2.94 20.26 -15.58
N HIS A 51 2.67 19.42 -14.57
CA HIS A 51 1.97 19.78 -13.35
C HIS A 51 2.86 19.56 -12.13
N TYR A 52 2.63 20.39 -11.12
CA TYR A 52 3.39 20.36 -9.88
C TYR A 52 3.41 18.95 -9.29
N ASN A 53 4.62 18.43 -9.08
CA ASN A 53 4.82 17.11 -8.52
C ASN A 53 5.16 17.19 -7.02
N PRO A 54 4.22 16.86 -6.13
CA PRO A 54 4.45 16.91 -4.68
C PRO A 54 5.52 15.89 -4.21
N GLY A 55 5.82 14.86 -5.01
CA GLY A 55 6.85 13.84 -4.71
C GLY A 55 8.28 14.37 -4.71
N TRP A 56 8.51 15.61 -5.15
CA TRP A 56 9.84 16.22 -5.18
C TRP A 56 10.22 16.91 -3.87
N ARG A 57 9.28 17.11 -2.94
CA ARG A 57 9.54 17.77 -1.64
C ARG A 57 10.60 17.05 -0.80
N ASP A 58 10.71 15.73 -0.95
CA ASP A 58 11.66 14.90 -0.19
C ASP A 58 12.87 14.43 -1.03
N HIS A 59 13.06 14.95 -2.24
CA HIS A 59 14.11 14.47 -3.13
C HIS A 59 15.52 14.90 -2.64
N PRO A 60 16.50 13.98 -2.50
CA PRO A 60 17.82 14.29 -1.94
C PRO A 60 18.56 15.40 -2.70
N ASN A 61 18.40 15.46 -4.03
CA ASN A 61 19.04 16.49 -4.87
C ASN A 61 18.31 17.85 -4.89
N PHE A 62 17.19 18.00 -4.19
CA PHE A 62 16.41 19.26 -4.13
C PHE A 62 16.39 19.88 -2.73
N LYS A 63 17.24 19.42 -1.82
CA LYS A 63 17.47 20.07 -0.53
C LYS A 63 18.48 21.21 -0.72
N TRP A 64 18.08 22.40 -0.30
CA TRP A 64 18.92 23.59 -0.19
C TRP A 64 19.67 23.60 1.14
#